data_AF-A0A9N9WGK2-F1
#
_entry.id   AF-A0A9N9WGK2-F1
#
_cell.length_a   1.000
_cell.length_b   1.000
_cell.length_c   1.000
_cell.angle_alpha   90.00
_cell.angle_beta   90.00
_cell.angle_gamma   90.00
#
_symmetry.space_group_name_H-M   'P 1'
#
loop_
_entity.id
_entity.type
_entity.pdbx_description
1 polymer ?
#
loop_
_entity_poly.entity_id
_entity_poly.type
_entity_poly.pdbx_seq_one_letter_code
_entity_poly.pdbx_strand_id
1 'polypeptide(L)'
;MAILDESMNISYDLDTTTKSETKDYTTKPSTSKSFDHSVTLEKISQLMDQKLNAALSYYTNNLRTDIKTDMENMVRNEIQLAVQGLKDEFLCTTDFICAEQKILKTQIDNQNTIIKELERDNNNLKIQLKQVESKLSTICNLSRNLNLEIHAVPECKDENVILLFQKLCQVVGTNIDNLSVRACRRVAKMNLASKRPRNILVILSSSRQRDEIISAVHRYNKAHHNIIC
;
A
#
# COMPACT_ATOMS: atom_id res chain seq x y z
N MET A 1 -8.78 -3.52 -8.98
CA MET A 1 -8.26 -2.15 -8.86
C MET A 1 -7.46 -1.88 -10.11
N ALA A 2 -8.08 -1.22 -11.09
CA ALA A 2 -7.48 -0.91 -12.38
C ALA A 2 -6.61 0.35 -12.23
N ILE A 3 -5.35 0.28 -12.66
CA ILE A 3 -4.49 1.46 -12.79
C ILE A 3 -4.39 1.76 -14.27
N LEU A 4 -4.89 2.94 -14.62
CA LEU A 4 -4.84 3.57 -15.93
C LEU A 4 -3.38 3.94 -16.24
N ASP A 5 -2.91 3.52 -17.41
CA ASP A 5 -1.61 3.90 -17.95
C ASP A 5 -1.84 5.12 -18.86
N GLU A 6 -1.50 6.30 -18.34
CA GLU A 6 -1.72 7.60 -18.99
C GLU A 6 -0.36 8.23 -19.33
N SER A 7 0.04 8.03 -20.59
CA SER A 7 0.83 8.91 -21.47
C SER A 7 1.90 9.86 -20.91
N MET A 8 3.08 9.81 -21.53
CA MET A 8 3.83 11.03 -21.84
C MET A 8 4.49 10.94 -23.22
N ASN A 9 3.90 11.65 -24.17
CA ASN A 9 4.36 11.83 -25.54
C ASN A 9 5.10 13.19 -25.58
N ILE A 10 6.40 13.20 -25.89
CA ILE A 10 7.18 14.44 -26.00
C ILE A 10 7.46 14.72 -27.47
N SER A 11 6.77 15.76 -27.97
CA SER A 11 6.94 16.39 -29.27
C SER A 11 8.23 17.21 -29.31
N TYR A 12 8.98 17.13 -30.41
CA TYR A 12 10.08 18.06 -30.70
C TYR A 12 9.68 18.92 -31.90
N ASP A 13 9.33 20.17 -31.63
CA ASP A 13 9.29 21.24 -32.64
C ASP A 13 10.68 21.88 -32.71
N LEU A 14 11.24 21.96 -33.93
CA LEU A 14 12.36 22.84 -34.22
C LEU A 14 12.00 23.65 -35.47
N ASP A 15 11.67 24.92 -35.24
CA ASP A 15 11.49 25.91 -36.29
C ASP A 15 12.18 27.19 -35.82
N THR A 16 13.19 27.68 -36.55
CA THR A 16 13.43 29.12 -36.70
C THR A 16 14.27 29.43 -37.94
N THR A 17 13.60 30.16 -38.82
CA THR A 17 13.97 30.95 -40.00
C THR A 17 14.95 32.10 -39.70
N THR A 18 15.77 32.54 -40.69
CA THR A 18 15.92 33.94 -41.22
C THR A 18 17.19 34.08 -42.10
N LYS A 19 17.18 34.47 -43.39
CA LYS A 19 16.75 35.66 -44.18
C LYS A 19 17.74 36.85 -44.19
N SER A 20 18.26 37.20 -45.39
CA SER A 20 18.42 38.56 -46.01
C SER A 20 19.60 38.57 -47.03
N GLU A 21 19.42 38.77 -48.35
CA GLU A 21 19.25 40.05 -49.11
C GLU A 21 20.49 40.99 -49.00
N THR A 22 21.08 41.67 -50.01
CA THR A 22 20.64 42.25 -51.29
C THR A 22 21.85 42.87 -52.05
N LYS A 23 21.80 42.90 -53.42
CA LYS A 23 22.04 43.99 -54.42
C LYS A 23 23.16 45.06 -54.21
N ASP A 24 23.83 45.72 -55.19
CA ASP A 24 23.45 46.22 -56.52
C ASP A 24 24.62 46.95 -57.26
N TYR A 25 24.48 47.12 -58.58
CA TYR A 25 24.90 48.22 -59.50
C TYR A 25 26.36 48.63 -59.93
N THR A 26 26.48 48.73 -61.27
CA THR A 26 27.18 49.73 -62.16
C THR A 26 28.71 49.90 -62.06
N THR A 27 29.54 50.29 -63.06
CA THR A 27 29.39 51.02 -64.33
C THR A 27 30.65 50.79 -65.21
N LYS A 28 30.52 50.78 -66.55
CA LYS A 28 31.62 51.04 -67.51
C LYS A 28 32.12 52.50 -67.39
N PRO A 29 33.38 52.84 -67.75
CA PRO A 29 33.62 53.39 -69.10
C PRO A 29 34.98 53.04 -69.74
N SER A 30 34.99 53.17 -71.06
CA SER A 30 36.09 53.12 -72.02
C SER A 30 37.04 54.33 -71.95
N THR A 31 38.36 54.16 -72.19
CA THR A 31 39.16 55.07 -73.04
C THR A 31 40.57 54.53 -73.33
N SER A 32 41.01 54.80 -74.56
CA SER A 32 42.31 54.52 -75.19
C SER A 32 43.48 55.31 -74.57
N LYS A 33 44.73 54.79 -74.69
CA LYS A 33 45.95 55.58 -74.95
C LYS A 33 47.23 54.73 -75.14
N SER A 34 47.87 55.00 -76.28
CA SER A 34 49.30 54.99 -76.62
C SER A 34 50.31 54.29 -75.68
N PHE A 35 50.99 53.28 -76.22
CA PHE A 35 52.25 52.74 -75.70
C PHE A 35 53.41 53.69 -76.06
N ASP A 36 54.03 54.27 -75.02
CA ASP A 36 55.35 54.89 -75.11
C ASP A 36 56.26 54.32 -74.01
N HIS A 37 57.52 54.10 -74.35
CA HIS A 37 58.45 53.17 -73.71
C HIS A 37 59.49 53.96 -72.89
N SER A 38 59.29 54.07 -71.58
CA SER A 38 60.31 54.57 -70.65
C SER A 38 60.04 54.05 -69.23
N VAL A 39 60.94 53.20 -68.71
CA VAL A 39 60.88 52.70 -67.33
C VAL A 39 61.24 53.85 -66.39
N THR A 40 60.24 54.44 -65.75
CA THR A 40 60.42 55.43 -64.69
C THR A 40 60.63 54.74 -63.34
N LEU A 41 61.41 55.35 -62.44
CA LEU A 41 61.65 54.89 -61.07
C LEU A 41 60.33 54.60 -60.32
N GLU A 42 59.29 55.38 -60.61
CA GLU A 42 57.91 55.21 -60.15
C GLU A 42 57.37 53.79 -60.42
N LYS A 43 57.63 53.22 -61.61
CA LYS A 43 57.11 51.92 -62.04
C LYS A 43 57.83 50.76 -61.35
N ILE A 44 59.10 50.95 -61.02
CA ILE A 44 59.89 50.01 -60.23
C ILE A 44 59.40 50.03 -58.77
N SER A 45 59.12 51.21 -58.20
CA SER A 45 58.51 51.32 -56.86
C SER A 45 57.15 50.63 -56.83
N GLN A 46 56.28 50.90 -57.80
CA GLN A 46 54.97 50.25 -57.90
C GLN A 46 55.05 48.73 -58.02
N LEU A 47 56.00 48.19 -58.77
CA LEU A 47 56.22 46.75 -58.88
C LEU A 47 56.76 46.14 -57.59
N MET A 48 57.68 46.83 -56.90
CA MET A 48 58.16 46.39 -55.58
C MET A 48 57.04 46.40 -54.56
N ASP A 49 56.26 47.47 -54.48
CA ASP A 49 55.11 47.56 -53.56
C ASP A 49 54.08 46.48 -53.89
N GLN A 50 53.80 46.22 -55.16
CA GLN A 50 52.88 45.16 -55.57
C GLN A 50 53.39 43.76 -55.17
N LYS A 51 54.68 43.46 -55.37
CA LYS A 51 55.28 42.18 -54.99
C LYS A 51 55.38 42.01 -53.48
N LEU A 52 55.77 43.05 -52.76
CA LEU A 52 55.90 43.06 -51.31
C LEU A 52 54.52 42.94 -50.65
N ASN A 53 53.52 43.66 -51.14
CA ASN A 53 52.15 43.53 -50.68
C ASN A 53 51.54 42.17 -51.03
N ALA A 54 51.87 41.57 -52.18
CA ALA A 54 51.41 40.22 -52.52
C ALA A 54 52.02 39.16 -51.60
N ALA A 55 53.32 39.25 -51.31
CA ALA A 55 54.00 38.34 -50.39
C ALA A 55 53.51 38.50 -48.94
N LEU A 56 53.32 39.75 -48.49
CA LEU A 56 52.75 40.07 -47.19
C LEU A 56 51.31 39.56 -47.09
N SER A 57 50.48 39.80 -48.12
CA SER A 57 49.10 39.30 -48.19
C SER A 57 49.05 37.78 -48.10
N TYR A 58 49.88 37.07 -48.87
CA TYR A 58 49.99 35.61 -48.80
C TYR A 58 50.37 35.12 -47.40
N TYR A 59 51.38 35.72 -46.78
CA TYR A 59 51.79 35.38 -45.42
C TYR A 59 50.68 35.65 -44.38
N THR A 60 50.04 36.82 -44.45
CA THR A 60 48.94 37.17 -43.53
C THR A 60 47.73 36.27 -43.70
N ASN A 61 47.45 35.81 -44.94
CA ASN A 61 46.37 34.87 -45.20
C ASN A 61 46.68 33.48 -44.63
N ASN A 62 47.90 32.98 -44.81
CA ASN A 62 48.32 31.70 -44.22
C ASN A 62 48.31 31.74 -42.69
N LEU A 63 48.84 32.82 -42.09
CA LEU A 63 48.79 33.00 -40.64
C LEU A 63 47.35 33.05 -40.13
N ARG A 64 46.46 33.75 -40.84
CA ARG A 64 45.03 33.82 -40.49
C ARG A 64 44.36 32.46 -40.60
N THR A 65 44.70 31.64 -41.61
CA THR A 65 44.16 30.29 -41.73
C THR A 65 44.68 29.39 -40.62
N ASP A 66 45.96 29.46 -40.30
CA ASP A 66 46.57 28.62 -39.26
C ASP A 66 45.99 28.95 -37.88
N ILE A 67 45.89 30.24 -37.53
CA ILE A 67 45.23 30.68 -36.29
C ILE A 67 43.77 30.24 -36.26
N LYS A 68 43.05 30.38 -37.37
CA LYS A 68 41.65 29.96 -37.44
C LYS A 68 41.51 28.46 -37.19
N THR A 69 42.33 27.66 -37.85
CA THR A 69 42.31 26.20 -37.69
C THR A 69 42.72 25.77 -36.28
N ASP A 70 43.73 26.42 -35.69
CA ASP A 70 44.15 26.13 -34.32
C ASP A 70 43.07 26.49 -33.30
N MET A 71 42.43 27.66 -33.44
CA MET A 71 41.29 28.05 -32.61
C MET A 71 40.11 27.09 -32.75
N GLU A 72 39.77 26.69 -33.97
CA GLU A 72 38.71 25.71 -34.23
C GLU A 72 39.01 24.36 -33.56
N ASN A 73 40.26 23.90 -33.64
CA ASN A 73 40.69 22.65 -33.01
C ASN A 73 40.70 22.74 -31.48
N MET A 74 41.19 23.85 -30.91
CA MET A 74 41.19 24.08 -29.47
C MET A 74 39.77 24.09 -28.92
N VAL A 75 38.86 24.86 -29.55
CA VAL A 75 37.45 24.93 -29.14
C VAL A 75 36.78 23.56 -29.27
N ARG A 76 37.05 22.82 -30.37
CA ARG A 76 36.50 21.47 -30.55
C ARG A 76 36.98 20.51 -29.45
N ASN A 77 38.26 20.55 -29.11
CA ASN A 77 38.83 19.69 -28.07
C ASN A 77 38.24 19.99 -26.69
N GLU A 78 38.14 21.27 -26.32
CA GLU A 78 37.54 21.68 -25.03
C GLU A 78 36.06 21.29 -24.94
N ILE A 79 35.29 21.50 -26.02
CA ILE A 79 33.89 21.06 -26.06
C ILE A 79 33.80 19.53 -25.93
N GLN A 80 34.66 18.79 -26.62
CA GLN A 80 34.67 17.33 -26.56
C GLN A 80 35.01 16.81 -25.16
N LEU A 81 35.98 17.44 -24.48
CA LEU A 81 36.32 17.11 -23.09
C LEU A 81 35.17 17.41 -22.13
N ALA A 82 34.52 18.57 -22.26
CA ALA A 82 33.38 18.94 -21.43
C ALA A 82 32.18 17.99 -21.64
N VAL A 83 31.87 17.65 -22.90
CA VAL A 83 30.80 16.70 -23.24
C VAL A 83 31.10 15.30 -22.71
N GLN A 84 32.36 14.87 -22.78
CA GLN A 84 32.77 13.57 -22.26
C GLN A 84 32.68 13.51 -20.73
N GLY A 85 33.14 14.55 -20.03
CA GLY A 85 32.99 14.65 -18.58
C GLY A 85 31.53 14.62 -18.13
N LEU A 86 30.67 15.40 -18.81
CA LEU A 86 29.23 15.40 -18.54
C LEU A 86 28.60 14.02 -18.77
N LYS A 87 29.00 13.32 -19.84
CA LYS A 87 28.52 11.97 -20.14
C LYS A 87 28.90 10.99 -19.03
N ASP A 88 30.12 11.08 -18.52
CA ASP A 88 30.60 10.18 -17.46
C ASP A 88 29.87 10.45 -16.14
N GLU A 89 29.66 11.71 -15.76
CA GLU A 89 28.85 12.09 -14.59
C GLU A 89 27.40 11.61 -14.71
N PHE A 90 26.81 11.73 -15.91
CA PHE A 90 25.45 11.27 -16.18
C PHE A 90 25.32 9.75 -16.07
N LEU A 91 26.31 9.00 -16.59
CA LEU A 91 26.36 7.55 -16.47
C LEU A 91 26.47 7.12 -15.00
N CYS A 92 27.40 7.71 -14.24
CA CYS A 92 27.53 7.42 -12.80
C CYS A 92 26.24 7.68 -12.02
N THR A 93 25.58 8.80 -12.30
CA THR A 93 24.31 9.16 -11.66
C THR A 93 23.20 8.17 -12.03
N THR A 94 23.10 7.82 -13.30
CA THR A 94 22.10 6.85 -13.79
C THR A 94 22.31 5.48 -13.17
N ASP A 95 23.54 4.99 -13.12
CA ASP A 95 23.88 3.70 -12.51
C ASP A 95 23.54 3.67 -11.01
N PHE A 96 23.85 4.75 -10.30
CA PHE A 96 23.49 4.90 -8.89
C PHE A 96 21.97 4.83 -8.69
N ILE A 97 21.20 5.60 -9.47
CA ILE A 97 19.73 5.59 -9.39
C ILE A 97 19.18 4.21 -9.72
N CYS A 98 19.70 3.53 -10.75
CA CYS A 98 19.28 2.18 -11.10
C CYS A 98 19.58 1.16 -9.99
N ALA A 99 20.72 1.29 -9.29
CA ALA A 99 21.06 0.43 -8.17
C ALA A 99 20.10 0.64 -6.99
N GLU A 100 19.86 1.90 -6.60
CA GLU A 100 18.91 2.24 -5.53
C GLU A 100 17.49 1.77 -5.87
N GLN A 101 17.04 1.96 -7.12
CA GLN A 101 15.74 1.50 -7.56
C GLN A 101 15.58 -0.02 -7.47
N LYS A 102 16.65 -0.79 -7.77
CA LYS A 102 16.65 -2.25 -7.61
C LYS A 102 16.52 -2.64 -6.14
N ILE A 103 17.26 -1.98 -5.25
CA ILE A 103 17.20 -2.25 -3.80
C ILE A 103 15.79 -1.99 -3.27
N LEU A 104 15.21 -0.83 -3.60
CA LEU A 104 13.85 -0.49 -3.18
C LEU A 104 12.83 -1.50 -3.69
N LYS A 105 12.95 -1.93 -4.96
CA LYS A 105 12.06 -2.95 -5.53
C LYS A 105 12.15 -4.27 -4.76
N THR A 106 13.36 -4.74 -4.46
CA THR A 106 13.56 -5.96 -3.66
C THR A 106 12.99 -5.82 -2.24
N GLN A 107 13.14 -4.66 -1.60
CA GLN A 107 12.55 -4.41 -0.29
C GLN A 107 11.02 -4.44 -0.35
N ILE A 108 10.41 -3.84 -1.36
CA ILE A 108 8.95 -3.87 -1.59
C ILE A 108 8.47 -5.31 -1.79
N ASP A 109 9.15 -6.09 -2.61
CA ASP A 109 8.78 -7.49 -2.88
C ASP A 109 8.88 -8.36 -1.62
N ASN A 110 9.93 -8.15 -0.82
CA ASN A 110 10.10 -8.83 0.47
C ASN A 110 8.99 -8.45 1.46
N GLN A 111 8.69 -7.15 1.61
CA GLN A 111 7.62 -6.67 2.47
C GLN A 111 6.26 -7.22 2.03
N ASN A 112 5.97 -7.25 0.73
CA ASN A 112 4.75 -7.82 0.19
C ASN A 112 4.62 -9.32 0.51
N THR A 113 5.73 -10.04 0.52
CA THR A 113 5.75 -11.47 0.88
C THR A 113 5.41 -11.66 2.35
N ILE A 114 6.05 -10.88 3.24
CA ILE A 114 5.79 -10.89 4.69
C ILE A 114 4.33 -10.52 4.97
N ILE A 115 3.79 -9.48 4.32
CA ILE A 115 2.39 -9.07 4.48
C ILE A 115 1.45 -10.22 4.13
N LYS A 116 1.67 -10.90 2.99
CA LYS A 116 0.84 -12.05 2.57
C LYS A 116 0.91 -13.21 3.56
N GLU A 117 2.09 -13.47 4.15
CA GLU A 117 2.25 -14.49 5.18
C GLU A 117 1.50 -14.13 6.46
N LEU A 118 1.67 -12.91 6.95
CA LEU A 118 0.96 -12.41 8.14
C LEU A 118 -0.56 -12.41 7.96
N GLU A 119 -1.06 -12.04 6.77
CA GLU A 119 -2.49 -12.12 6.45
C GLU A 119 -3.00 -13.56 6.48
N ARG A 120 -2.23 -14.50 5.92
CA ARG A 120 -2.57 -15.93 5.95
C ARG A 120 -2.65 -16.45 7.38
N ASP A 121 -1.65 -16.13 8.19
CA ASP A 121 -1.58 -16.59 9.59
C ASP A 121 -2.69 -15.97 10.42
N ASN A 122 -2.99 -14.68 10.24
CA ASN A 122 -4.09 -14.00 10.91
C ASN A 122 -5.44 -14.66 10.55
N ASN A 123 -5.66 -14.99 9.28
CA ASN A 123 -6.86 -15.71 8.85
C ASN A 123 -6.95 -17.12 9.46
N ASN A 124 -5.84 -17.85 9.52
CA ASN A 124 -5.80 -19.18 10.15
C ASN A 124 -6.12 -19.08 11.66
N LEU A 125 -5.50 -18.13 12.37
CA LEU A 125 -5.76 -17.90 13.79
C LEU A 125 -7.21 -17.52 14.05
N LYS A 126 -7.82 -16.66 13.23
CA LYS A 126 -9.25 -16.32 13.33
C LYS A 126 -10.14 -17.54 13.15
N ILE A 127 -9.82 -18.42 12.21
CA ILE A 127 -10.57 -19.68 12.00
C ILE A 127 -10.46 -20.57 13.24
N GLN A 128 -9.25 -20.77 13.77
CA GLN A 128 -9.01 -21.57 14.96
C GLN A 128 -9.74 -21.00 16.19
N LEU A 129 -9.69 -19.69 16.39
CA LEU A 129 -10.39 -19.01 17.47
C LEU A 129 -11.89 -19.28 17.40
N LYS A 130 -12.50 -19.11 16.23
CA LYS A 130 -13.93 -19.39 16.01
C LYS A 130 -14.28 -20.85 16.28
N GLN A 131 -13.41 -21.79 15.93
CA GLN A 131 -13.60 -23.21 16.23
C GLN A 131 -13.58 -23.47 17.74
N VAL A 132 -12.65 -22.85 18.48
CA VAL A 132 -12.55 -22.96 19.94
C VAL A 132 -13.79 -22.36 20.61
N GLU A 133 -14.25 -21.18 20.18
CA GLU A 133 -15.45 -20.53 20.70
C GLU A 133 -16.71 -21.40 20.48
N SER A 134 -16.83 -22.02 19.30
CA SER A 134 -17.93 -22.95 19.00
C SER A 134 -17.91 -24.19 19.90
N LYS A 135 -16.73 -24.79 20.10
CA LYS A 135 -16.54 -25.91 21.03
C LYS A 135 -16.89 -25.51 22.46
N LEU A 136 -16.42 -24.34 22.91
CA LEU A 136 -16.70 -23.81 24.24
C LEU A 136 -18.20 -23.58 24.44
N SER A 137 -18.87 -22.95 23.48
CA SER A 137 -20.32 -22.75 23.49
C SER A 137 -21.06 -24.08 23.60
N THR A 138 -20.64 -25.10 22.83
CA THR A 138 -21.21 -26.45 22.89
C THR A 138 -21.04 -27.09 24.27
N ILE A 139 -19.86 -26.97 24.88
CA ILE A 139 -19.58 -27.49 26.23
C ILE A 139 -20.40 -26.75 27.30
N CYS A 140 -20.47 -25.42 27.23
CA CYS A 140 -21.28 -24.62 28.15
C CYS A 140 -22.77 -24.97 28.05
N ASN A 141 -23.27 -25.14 26.82
CA ASN A 141 -24.66 -25.57 26.59
C ASN A 141 -24.89 -26.99 27.12
N LEU A 142 -23.96 -27.92 26.89
CA LEU A 142 -24.04 -29.28 27.43
C LEU A 142 -24.07 -29.28 28.97
N SER A 143 -23.25 -28.43 29.60
CA SER A 143 -23.27 -28.27 31.06
C SER A 143 -24.60 -27.70 31.56
N ARG A 144 -25.16 -26.70 30.88
CA ARG A 144 -26.47 -26.12 31.21
C ARG A 144 -27.64 -27.04 30.87
N ASN A 145 -27.47 -28.00 29.97
CA ASN A 145 -28.50 -28.96 29.60
C ASN A 145 -28.88 -29.91 30.74
N LEU A 146 -28.09 -30.01 31.79
CA LEU A 146 -28.41 -30.79 32.98
C LEU A 146 -29.08 -29.95 34.08
N ASN A 147 -29.15 -28.63 33.87
CA ASN A 147 -29.64 -27.70 34.85
C ASN A 147 -31.16 -27.53 34.71
N LEU A 148 -31.84 -27.46 35.84
CA LEU A 148 -33.23 -27.10 35.99
C LEU A 148 -33.31 -25.94 36.98
N GLU A 149 -33.89 -24.83 36.55
CA GLU A 149 -34.04 -23.63 37.37
C GLU A 149 -35.49 -23.50 37.84
N ILE A 150 -35.67 -23.42 39.16
CA ILE A 150 -36.98 -23.29 39.80
C ILE A 150 -37.09 -21.89 40.36
N HIS A 151 -38.12 -21.19 39.93
CA HIS A 151 -38.35 -19.80 40.25
C HIS A 151 -39.43 -19.64 41.33
N ALA A 152 -39.39 -18.49 42.01
CA ALA A 152 -40.46 -18.02 42.91
C ALA A 152 -40.79 -18.96 44.09
N VAL A 153 -39.85 -19.81 44.49
CA VAL A 153 -40.02 -20.65 45.68
C VAL A 153 -39.73 -19.80 46.93
N PRO A 154 -40.66 -19.69 47.91
CA PRO A 154 -40.42 -18.94 49.15
C PRO A 154 -39.17 -19.44 49.89
N GLU A 155 -38.45 -18.55 50.59
CA GLU A 155 -37.22 -18.87 51.30
C GLU A 155 -37.46 -19.05 52.81
N CYS A 156 -36.90 -20.11 53.39
CA CYS A 156 -36.86 -20.34 54.83
C CYS A 156 -35.39 -20.45 55.30
N LYS A 157 -35.08 -20.03 56.54
CA LYS A 157 -33.70 -19.99 57.07
C LYS A 157 -33.03 -21.38 57.11
N ASP A 158 -33.79 -22.41 57.48
CA ASP A 158 -33.31 -23.79 57.65
C ASP A 158 -33.99 -24.74 56.66
N GLU A 159 -34.05 -24.36 55.38
CA GLU A 159 -34.65 -25.21 54.34
C GLU A 159 -33.68 -26.27 53.82
N ASN A 160 -34.20 -27.49 53.63
CA ASN A 160 -33.52 -28.51 52.84
C ASN A 160 -34.04 -28.43 51.39
N VAL A 161 -33.26 -27.79 50.52
CA VAL A 161 -33.62 -27.52 49.12
C VAL A 161 -33.82 -28.82 48.32
N ILE A 162 -33.08 -29.89 48.65
CA ILE A 162 -33.24 -31.21 48.00
C ILE A 162 -34.60 -31.80 48.34
N LEU A 163 -34.96 -31.83 49.62
CA LEU A 163 -36.27 -32.34 50.06
C LEU A 163 -37.42 -31.51 49.48
N LEU A 164 -37.25 -30.18 49.38
CA LEU A 164 -38.23 -29.30 48.77
C LEU A 164 -38.43 -29.63 47.28
N PHE A 165 -37.33 -29.83 46.55
CA PHE A 165 -37.38 -30.24 45.14
C PHE A 165 -38.09 -31.60 44.96
N GLN A 166 -37.77 -32.60 45.79
CA GLN A 166 -38.43 -33.90 45.74
C GLN A 166 -39.94 -33.81 45.97
N LYS A 167 -40.37 -32.98 46.94
CA LYS A 167 -41.79 -32.71 47.18
C LYS A 167 -42.47 -32.08 45.97
N LEU A 168 -41.82 -31.09 45.31
CA LEU A 168 -42.33 -30.48 44.09
C LEU A 168 -42.49 -31.52 42.97
N CYS A 169 -41.49 -32.39 42.78
CA CYS A 169 -41.55 -33.46 41.79
C CYS A 169 -42.68 -34.44 42.07
N GLN A 170 -42.89 -34.81 43.34
CA GLN A 170 -43.97 -35.70 43.75
C GLN A 170 -45.36 -35.11 43.44
N VAL A 171 -45.58 -33.81 43.68
CA VAL A 171 -46.82 -33.11 43.33
C VAL A 171 -47.12 -33.18 41.83
N VAL A 172 -46.07 -33.08 41.02
CA VAL A 172 -46.15 -33.13 39.56
C VAL A 172 -46.26 -34.58 39.03
N GLY A 173 -46.18 -35.58 39.91
CA GLY A 173 -46.29 -37.00 39.56
C GLY A 173 -44.98 -37.63 39.07
N THR A 174 -43.84 -37.00 39.36
CA THR A 174 -42.49 -37.53 39.06
C THR A 174 -41.77 -37.92 40.34
N ASN A 175 -41.29 -39.16 40.44
CA ASN A 175 -40.49 -39.60 41.57
C ASN A 175 -39.00 -39.54 41.21
N ILE A 176 -38.23 -38.77 41.98
CA ILE A 176 -36.80 -38.55 41.74
C ILE A 176 -36.01 -39.04 42.94
N ASP A 177 -35.11 -39.98 42.66
CA ASP A 177 -34.17 -40.48 43.66
C ASP A 177 -33.08 -39.44 43.98
N ASN A 178 -32.64 -39.40 45.23
CA ASN A 178 -31.59 -38.50 45.70
C ASN A 178 -30.28 -38.68 44.92
N LEU A 179 -29.95 -39.91 44.50
CA LEU A 179 -28.74 -40.22 43.73
C LEU A 179 -28.75 -39.59 42.32
N SER A 180 -29.94 -39.25 41.81
CA SER A 180 -30.07 -38.63 40.49
C SER A 180 -29.86 -37.11 40.51
N VAL A 181 -29.79 -36.49 41.69
CA VAL A 181 -29.52 -35.07 41.86
C VAL A 181 -28.04 -34.88 42.18
N ARG A 182 -27.28 -34.29 41.26
CA ARG A 182 -25.85 -34.01 41.46
C ARG A 182 -25.62 -32.82 42.38
N ALA A 183 -26.42 -31.78 42.23
CA ALA A 183 -26.37 -30.59 43.08
C ALA A 183 -27.73 -29.92 43.13
N CYS A 184 -28.10 -29.36 44.28
CA CYS A 184 -29.29 -28.55 44.44
C CYS A 184 -28.98 -27.40 45.39
N ARG A 185 -29.12 -26.16 44.93
CA ARG A 185 -28.78 -24.98 45.73
C ARG A 185 -29.56 -23.75 45.29
N ARG A 186 -29.72 -22.77 46.20
CA ARG A 186 -30.18 -21.42 45.84
C ARG A 186 -29.07 -20.69 45.07
N VAL A 187 -29.44 -19.98 44.00
CA VAL A 187 -28.55 -19.11 43.24
C VAL A 187 -28.48 -17.75 43.93
N ALA A 188 -27.28 -17.18 44.03
CA ALA A 188 -27.09 -15.84 44.57
C ALA A 188 -27.87 -14.80 43.75
N LYS A 189 -28.43 -13.78 44.41
CA LYS A 189 -29.10 -12.68 43.70
C LYS A 189 -28.04 -11.81 43.06
N MET A 190 -28.23 -11.48 41.79
CA MET A 190 -27.45 -10.43 41.13
C MET A 190 -27.78 -9.05 41.72
N ASN A 191 -29.06 -8.81 42.02
CA ASN A 191 -29.52 -7.59 42.71
C ASN A 191 -30.00 -7.93 44.13
N LEU A 192 -29.21 -7.52 45.13
CA LEU A 192 -29.49 -7.76 46.55
C LEU A 192 -30.73 -7.01 47.07
N ALA A 193 -31.13 -5.90 46.43
CA ALA A 193 -32.31 -5.13 46.82
C ALA A 193 -33.64 -5.78 46.39
N SER A 194 -33.59 -6.80 45.54
CA SER A 194 -34.81 -7.46 45.04
C SER A 194 -35.53 -8.25 46.11
N LYS A 195 -36.83 -7.97 46.28
CA LYS A 195 -37.74 -8.74 47.16
C LYS A 195 -38.05 -10.14 46.62
N ARG A 196 -37.77 -10.42 45.34
CA ARG A 196 -38.03 -11.73 44.73
C ARG A 196 -37.16 -12.82 45.41
N PRO A 197 -37.71 -13.99 45.76
CA PRO A 197 -36.92 -15.11 46.28
C PRO A 197 -35.82 -15.56 45.31
N ARG A 198 -34.71 -16.07 45.85
CA ARG A 198 -33.61 -16.68 45.09
C ARG A 198 -34.10 -17.90 44.33
N ASN A 199 -33.65 -18.05 43.08
CA ASN A 199 -33.97 -19.23 42.29
C ASN A 199 -33.24 -20.46 42.85
N ILE A 200 -33.81 -21.64 42.66
CA ILE A 200 -33.15 -22.91 42.98
C ILE A 200 -32.58 -23.46 41.67
N LEU A 201 -31.28 -23.75 41.67
CA LEU A 201 -30.60 -24.46 40.59
C LEU A 201 -30.42 -25.91 40.99
N VAL A 202 -31.03 -26.80 40.21
CA VAL A 202 -30.88 -28.25 40.33
C VAL A 202 -30.04 -28.75 39.15
N ILE A 203 -29.01 -29.53 39.43
CA ILE A 203 -28.19 -30.20 38.42
C ILE A 203 -28.51 -31.68 38.51
N LEU A 204 -29.08 -32.22 37.44
CA LEU A 204 -29.50 -33.63 37.36
C LEU A 204 -28.40 -34.49 36.76
N SER A 205 -28.50 -35.80 37.00
CA SER A 205 -27.55 -36.77 36.47
C SER A 205 -27.74 -37.07 34.99
N SER A 206 -28.95 -36.83 34.45
CA SER A 206 -29.30 -37.08 33.05
C SER A 206 -30.25 -36.00 32.50
N SER A 207 -30.06 -35.59 31.25
CA SER A 207 -30.98 -34.68 30.54
C SER A 207 -32.36 -35.30 30.34
N ARG A 208 -32.46 -36.63 30.24
CA ARG A 208 -33.74 -37.34 30.11
C ARG A 208 -34.64 -37.10 31.33
N GLN A 209 -34.06 -37.10 32.52
CA GLN A 209 -34.79 -36.81 33.77
C GLN A 209 -35.27 -35.36 33.80
N ARG A 210 -34.42 -34.42 33.37
CA ARG A 210 -34.81 -33.02 33.23
C ARG A 210 -36.03 -32.88 32.31
N ASP A 211 -35.99 -33.50 31.14
CA ASP A 211 -37.06 -33.38 30.14
C ASP A 211 -38.35 -34.06 30.59
N GLU A 212 -38.24 -35.17 31.33
CA GLU A 212 -39.38 -35.84 31.96
C GLU A 212 -40.06 -34.92 32.98
N ILE A 213 -39.30 -34.24 33.85
CA ILE A 213 -39.83 -33.28 34.82
C ILE A 213 -40.50 -32.11 34.12
N ILE A 214 -39.82 -31.49 33.14
CA ILE A 214 -40.38 -30.36 32.38
C ILE A 214 -41.70 -30.79 31.70
N SER A 215 -41.73 -31.98 31.10
CA SER A 215 -42.92 -32.52 30.45
C SER A 215 -44.04 -32.80 31.45
N ALA A 216 -43.71 -33.32 32.63
CA ALA A 216 -44.67 -33.58 33.69
C ALA A 216 -45.24 -32.27 34.25
N VAL A 217 -44.40 -31.24 34.47
CA VAL A 217 -44.84 -29.90 34.87
C VAL A 217 -45.79 -29.32 33.83
N HIS A 218 -45.45 -29.44 32.54
CA HIS A 218 -46.30 -28.95 31.46
C HIS A 218 -47.69 -29.65 31.46
N ARG A 219 -47.72 -30.98 31.65
CA ARG A 219 -48.98 -31.74 31.78
C ARG A 219 -49.77 -31.33 33.03
N TYR A 220 -49.09 -31.18 34.16
CA TYR A 220 -49.69 -30.76 35.42
C TYR A 220 -50.35 -29.38 35.28
N ASN A 221 -49.63 -28.40 34.73
CA ASN A 221 -50.14 -27.05 34.51
C ASN A 221 -51.33 -27.04 33.54
N LYS A 222 -51.28 -27.86 32.48
CA LYS A 222 -52.41 -28.00 31.55
C LYS A 222 -53.66 -28.57 32.25
N ALA A 223 -53.50 -29.55 33.13
CA ALA A 223 -54.59 -30.12 33.91
C ALA A 223 -55.12 -29.16 35.00
N HIS A 224 -54.28 -28.27 35.51
CA HIS A 224 -54.59 -27.33 36.59
C HIS A 224 -54.55 -25.87 36.11
N HIS A 225 -55.35 -25.55 35.07
CA HIS A 225 -55.40 -24.23 34.44
C HIS A 225 -55.72 -23.05 35.38
N ASN A 226 -56.26 -23.31 36.57
CA ASN A 226 -56.70 -22.27 37.53
C ASN A 226 -55.73 -22.03 38.71
N ILE A 227 -54.52 -22.58 38.65
CA ILE A 227 -53.50 -22.34 39.68
C ILE A 227 -52.29 -21.73 38.96
N ILE A 228 -52.13 -20.41 39.12
CA ILE A 228 -51.02 -19.54 38.68
C ILE A 228 -51.27 -18.77 37.37
N CYS A 229 -51.88 -17.59 37.53
CA CYS A 229 -51.32 -16.34 37.01
C CYS A 229 -50.72 -15.60 38.20
#